data_AF-A0A4V1RWD0-F1
#
_entry.id   AF-A0A4V1RWD0-F1
#
_cell.length_a   1.000
_cell.length_b   1.000
_cell.length_c   1.000
_cell.angle_alpha   90.00
_cell.angle_beta   90.00
_cell.angle_gamma   90.00
#
_symmetry.space_group_name_H-M   'P 1'
#
loop_
_entity.id
_entity.type
_entity.pdbx_description
1 polymer ?
#
loop_
_entity_poly.entity_id
_entity_poly.type
_entity_poly.pdbx_seq_one_letter_code
_entity_poly.pdbx_strand_id
1 'polypeptide(L)'
;MYNNLADFFVAHQVDHLLETAHQGLTKAERWQLIDQLDQATDQYQRWKQRLQPSQIAHQLLTQKLRAIRLKRFQVWNSFYPAMSTAIKIGIHAA
;
A
#
# COMPACT_ATOMS: atom_id res chain seq x y z
N MET A 1 -3.68 -15.51 -21.74
CA MET A 1 -2.34 -14.90 -21.66
C MET A 1 -2.54 -13.40 -21.49
N TYR A 2 -2.49 -12.89 -20.25
CA TYR A 2 -2.46 -11.45 -20.03
C TYR A 2 -1.00 -10.99 -20.02
N ASN A 3 -0.75 -9.83 -20.64
CA ASN A 3 0.57 -9.32 -20.96
C ASN A 3 1.39 -9.06 -19.69
N ASN A 4 2.56 -9.70 -19.61
CA ASN A 4 3.53 -9.58 -18.52
C ASN A 4 3.90 -8.12 -18.20
N LEU A 5 3.86 -7.22 -19.18
CA LEU A 5 4.10 -5.79 -19.01
C LEU A 5 2.94 -5.05 -18.35
N ALA A 6 1.69 -5.37 -18.70
CA ALA A 6 0.53 -4.72 -18.11
C ALA A 6 0.41 -5.09 -16.63
N ASP A 7 0.60 -6.38 -16.31
CA ASP A 7 0.64 -6.86 -14.92
C ASP A 7 1.82 -6.29 -14.13
N PHE A 8 2.97 -6.08 -14.80
CA PHE A 8 4.13 -5.41 -14.21
C PHE A 8 3.87 -3.93 -13.89
N PHE A 9 3.34 -3.15 -14.85
CA PHE A 9 3.01 -1.74 -14.63
C PHE A 9 1.95 -1.59 -13.54
N VAL A 10 0.93 -2.44 -13.57
CA VAL A 10 -0.08 -2.57 -12.52
C VAL A 10 0.57 -2.86 -11.17
N ALA A 11 1.57 -3.74 -11.08
CA ALA A 11 2.23 -4.07 -9.82
C ALA A 11 3.09 -2.93 -9.26
N HIS A 12 3.71 -2.11 -10.11
CA HIS A 12 4.70 -1.09 -9.69
C HIS A 12 4.15 0.35 -9.66
N GLN A 13 2.90 0.58 -10.10
CA GLN A 13 2.29 1.91 -10.18
C GLN A 13 2.33 2.69 -8.85
N VAL A 14 2.27 2.00 -7.72
CA VAL A 14 2.16 2.60 -6.37
C VAL A 14 3.50 2.75 -5.65
N ASP A 15 4.62 2.37 -6.26
CA ASP A 15 5.92 2.30 -5.56
C ASP A 15 6.35 3.66 -5.01
N HIS A 16 6.13 4.72 -5.79
CA HIS A 16 6.37 6.09 -5.36
C HIS A 16 5.58 6.46 -4.08
N LEU A 17 4.33 5.99 -3.93
CA LEU A 17 3.52 6.22 -2.72
C LEU A 17 4.08 5.45 -1.52
N LEU A 18 4.55 4.22 -1.74
CA LEU A 18 5.14 3.37 -0.70
C LEU A 18 6.48 3.92 -0.22
N GLU A 19 7.29 4.47 -1.12
CA GLU A 19 8.61 5.04 -0.84
C GLU A 19 8.57 6.45 -0.24
N THR A 20 7.44 7.15 -0.38
CA THR A 20 7.29 8.53 0.12
C THR A 20 7.60 8.66 1.62
N ALA A 21 8.57 9.51 1.97
CA ALA A 21 8.98 9.78 3.35
C ALA A 21 7.97 10.69 4.07
N HIS A 22 6.87 10.10 4.56
CA HIS A 22 5.75 10.83 5.17
C HIS A 22 6.09 11.64 6.44
N GLN A 23 7.24 11.39 7.08
CA GLN A 23 7.69 12.15 8.25
C GLN A 23 8.05 13.60 7.93
N GLY A 24 8.48 13.89 6.69
CA GLY A 24 8.80 15.24 6.23
C GLY A 24 7.59 16.01 5.68
N LEU A 25 6.41 15.38 5.61
CA LEU A 25 5.21 15.97 5.03
C LEU A 25 4.41 16.77 6.07
N THR A 26 3.84 17.88 5.62
CA THR A 26 2.83 18.64 6.38
C THR A 26 1.60 17.78 6.67
N LYS A 27 0.76 18.23 7.60
CA LYS A 27 -0.49 17.52 7.92
C LYS A 27 -1.40 17.36 6.69
N ALA A 28 -1.51 18.39 5.86
CA ALA A 28 -2.34 18.36 4.66
C ALA A 28 -1.79 17.37 3.61
N GLU A 29 -0.49 17.38 3.36
CA GLU A 29 0.16 16.46 2.42
C GLU A 29 0.08 15.00 2.89
N ARG A 30 0.13 14.75 4.20
CA ARG A 30 -0.10 13.39 4.73
C ARG A 30 -1.52 12.91 4.50
N TRP A 31 -2.53 13.79 4.59
CA TRP A 31 -3.91 13.43 4.25
C TRP A 31 -4.04 13.15 2.76
N GLN A 32 -3.44 13.99 1.91
CA GLN A 32 -3.41 13.75 0.47
C GLN A 32 -2.74 12.42 0.12
N LEU A 33 -1.65 12.06 0.81
CA LEU A 33 -1.01 10.75 0.64
C LEU A 33 -1.92 9.59 1.07
N ILE A 34 -2.70 9.74 2.14
CA ILE A 34 -3.71 8.74 2.53
C ILE A 34 -4.75 8.57 1.42
N ASP A 35 -5.27 9.66 0.87
CA ASP A 35 -6.28 9.60 -0.18
C ASP A 35 -5.75 8.88 -1.43
N GLN A 36 -4.49 9.15 -1.81
CA GLN A 36 -3.81 8.45 -2.91
C GLN A 36 -3.65 6.94 -2.62
N LEU A 37 -3.28 6.57 -1.39
CA LEU A 37 -3.16 5.17 -0.97
C LEU A 37 -4.52 4.44 -0.94
N ASP A 38 -5.60 5.15 -0.59
CA ASP A 38 -6.96 4.60 -0.58
C ASP A 38 -7.46 4.36 -2.02
N GLN A 39 -7.24 5.31 -2.93
CA GLN A 39 -7.53 5.13 -4.37
C GLN A 39 -6.76 3.95 -4.97
N ALA A 40 -5.47 3.82 -4.63
CA ALA A 40 -4.64 2.69 -5.04
C ALA A 40 -5.17 1.36 -4.47
N THR A 41 -5.65 1.33 -3.23
CA THR A 41 -6.23 0.14 -2.62
C THR A 41 -7.46 -0.33 -3.41
N ASP A 42 -8.37 0.57 -3.76
CA ASP A 42 -9.57 0.24 -4.52
C ASP A 42 -9.23 -0.31 -5.91
N GLN A 43 -8.27 0.32 -6.59
CA GLN A 43 -7.82 -0.10 -7.90
C GLN A 43 -7.23 -1.52 -7.87
N TYR A 44 -6.34 -1.81 -6.93
CA TYR A 44 -5.74 -3.13 -6.79
C TYR A 44 -6.75 -4.19 -6.35
N GLN A 45 -7.74 -3.84 -5.53
CA GLN A 45 -8.84 -4.74 -5.19
C GLN A 45 -9.66 -5.12 -6.43
N ARG A 46 -10.01 -4.15 -7.28
CA ARG A 46 -10.71 -4.40 -8.55
C ARG A 46 -9.91 -5.30 -9.48
N TRP A 47 -8.60 -5.10 -9.59
CA TRP A 47 -7.74 -5.97 -10.38
C TRP A 47 -7.66 -7.38 -9.81
N LYS A 48 -7.48 -7.50 -8.49
CA LYS A 48 -7.43 -8.79 -7.80
C LYS A 48 -8.71 -9.60 -8.00
N GLN A 49 -9.88 -8.96 -7.97
CA GLN A 49 -11.19 -9.60 -8.21
C GLN A 49 -11.33 -10.19 -9.62
N ARG A 50 -10.58 -9.69 -10.60
CA ARG A 50 -10.60 -10.18 -11.99
C ARG A 50 -9.65 -11.35 -12.22
N LEU A 51 -8.80 -11.67 -11.26
CA LEU A 51 -7.80 -12.73 -11.34
C LEU A 51 -8.23 -13.94 -10.52
N GLN A 52 -7.87 -15.13 -11.01
CA GLN A 52 -8.07 -16.37 -10.28
C GLN A 52 -7.02 -16.52 -9.18
N PRO A 53 -7.37 -17.04 -7.99
CA PRO A 53 -6.45 -17.16 -6.86
C PRO A 53 -5.15 -17.94 -7.14
N SER A 54 -5.20 -18.89 -8.08
CA SER A 54 -4.05 -19.71 -8.50
C SER A 54 -3.04 -18.98 -9.37
N GLN A 55 -3.36 -17.78 -9.86
CA GLN A 55 -2.48 -17.00 -10.70
C GLN A 55 -1.42 -16.28 -9.87
N ILE A 56 -0.17 -16.30 -10.35
CA ILE A 56 0.96 -15.57 -9.71
C ILE A 56 0.62 -14.08 -9.55
N ALA A 57 -0.03 -13.47 -10.55
CA ALA A 57 -0.47 -12.08 -10.50
C ALA A 57 -1.44 -11.80 -9.32
N HIS A 58 -2.30 -12.74 -8.94
CA HIS A 58 -3.19 -12.58 -7.77
C HIS A 58 -2.39 -12.55 -6.46
N GLN A 59 -1.34 -13.37 -6.34
CA GLN A 59 -0.44 -13.35 -5.18
C GLN A 59 0.33 -12.02 -5.10
N LEU A 60 0.87 -11.54 -6.22
CA LEU A 60 1.57 -10.26 -6.31
C LEU A 60 0.66 -9.09 -5.92
N LEU A 61 -0.57 -9.02 -6.47
CA LEU A 61 -1.55 -8.00 -6.09
C LEU A 61 -1.91 -8.08 -4.60
N THR A 62 -1.99 -9.28 -4.03
CA THR A 62 -2.25 -9.45 -2.59
C THR A 62 -1.12 -8.89 -1.74
N GLN A 63 0.13 -9.18 -2.10
CA GLN A 63 1.30 -8.62 -1.43
C GLN A 63 1.31 -7.09 -1.54
N LYS A 64 0.99 -6.55 -2.72
CA LYS A 64 0.96 -5.10 -2.92
C LYS A 64 -0.16 -4.41 -2.15
N LEU A 65 -1.36 -4.98 -2.12
CA LEU A 65 -2.46 -4.51 -1.28
C LEU A 65 -2.08 -4.46 0.21
N ARG A 66 -1.33 -5.47 0.69
CA ARG A 66 -0.83 -5.47 2.07
C ARG A 66 0.14 -4.31 2.30
N ALA A 67 1.06 -4.06 1.37
CA ALA A 67 2.03 -2.97 1.47
C ALA A 67 1.34 -1.59 1.48
N ILE A 68 0.38 -1.36 0.58
CA ILE A 68 -0.40 -0.10 0.52
C ILE A 68 -1.13 0.15 1.84
N ARG A 69 -1.83 -0.87 2.36
CA ARG A 69 -2.57 -0.76 3.64
C ARG A 69 -1.65 -0.49 4.82
N LEU A 70 -0.49 -1.15 4.87
CA LEU A 70 0.50 -0.91 5.91
C LEU A 70 1.03 0.52 5.84
N LYS A 71 1.36 1.00 4.63
CA LYS A 71 1.83 2.38 4.44
C LYS A 71 0.76 3.39 4.89
N ARG A 72 -0.49 3.19 4.48
CA ARG A 72 -1.63 4.03 4.89
C ARG A 72 -1.77 4.07 6.41
N PHE A 73 -1.65 2.92 7.08
CA PHE A 73 -1.67 2.84 8.54
C PHE A 73 -0.50 3.59 9.19
N GLN A 74 0.72 3.47 8.65
CA GLN A 74 1.88 4.23 9.14
C GLN A 74 1.67 5.74 9.02
N VAL A 75 1.17 6.22 7.87
CA VAL A 75 0.87 7.64 7.67
C VAL A 75 -0.22 8.09 8.64
N TRP A 76 -1.28 7.31 8.83
CA TRP A 76 -2.34 7.63 9.78
C TRP A 76 -1.83 7.73 11.23
N ASN A 77 -1.01 6.77 11.68
CA ASN A 77 -0.42 6.81 13.02
C ASN A 77 0.50 8.01 13.24
N SER A 78 1.14 8.51 12.17
CA SER A 78 2.01 9.68 12.29
C SER A 78 1.26 10.96 12.70
N PHE A 79 -0.07 11.01 12.55
CA PHE A 79 -0.88 12.12 13.07
C PHE A 79 -1.01 12.10 14.59
N TYR A 80 -0.87 10.93 15.22
CA TYR A 80 -1.11 10.71 16.64
C TYR A 80 0.05 9.93 17.29
N PRO A 81 1.24 10.55 17.42
CA PRO A 81 2.43 9.86 17.93
C PRO A 81 2.27 9.28 19.35
N ALA A 82 1.37 9.84 20.16
CA ALA A 82 1.05 9.30 21.49
C ALA A 82 0.39 7.90 21.46
N MET A 83 -0.24 7.49 20.36
CA MET A 83 -0.75 6.12 20.17
C MET A 83 0.28 5.17 19.55
N SER A 84 1.36 5.68 18.93
CA SER A 84 2.36 4.83 18.27
C SER A 84 3.21 4.03 19.25
N THR A 85 3.28 4.44 20.52
CA THR A 85 3.97 3.72 21.59
C THR A 85 3.21 2.48 22.07
N ALA A 86 1.89 2.41 21.84
CA ALA A 86 1.05 1.29 22.26
C ALA A 86 0.96 0.17 21.20
N ILE A 87 1.13 0.49 19.92
CA ILE A 87 1.03 -0.48 18.82
C ILE A 87 2.43 -0.87 18.36
N LYS A 88 3.07 -1.78 19.10
CA LYS A 88 4.22 -2.54 18.60
C LYS A 88 3.71 -3.54 17.56
N ILE A 89 3.60 -3.12 16.30
CA ILE A 89 3.49 -4.09 15.20
C ILE A 89 4.78 -4.90 15.24
N GLY A 90 4.66 -6.19 15.54
CA GLY A 90 5.79 -7.13 15.54
C GLY A 90 6.44 -7.19 14.17
N ILE A 91 7.45 -6.36 13.97
CA ILE A 91 8.50 -6.61 12.99
C ILE A 91 9.39 -7.65 13.67
N HIS A 92 9.04 -8.92 13.54
CA HIS A 92 10.03 -9.98 13.74
C HIS A 92 10.99 -9.88 12.55
N ALA A 93 12.09 -9.16 12.75
CA ALA A 93 13.30 -9.40 12.00
C ALA A 93 13.74 -10.83 12.35
N ALA A 94 13.98 -11.63 11.32
CA ALA A 94 14.62 -12.94 11.43
C ALA A 94 16.05 -12.80 11.97
#